data_AF-A0ABD5FR38-F1
#
_entry.id   AF-A0ABD5FR38-F1
#
_cell.length_a   1.000
_cell.length_b   1.000
_cell.length_c   1.000
_cell.angle_alpha   90.00
_cell.angle_beta   90.00
_cell.angle_gamma   90.00
#
_symmetry.space_group_name_H-M   'P 1'
#
loop_
_entity.id
_entity.type
_entity.pdbx_description
1 polymer ?
#
loop_
_entity_poly.entity_id
_entity_poly.type
_entity_poly.pdbx_seq_one_letter_code
_entity_poly.pdbx_strand_id
1 'polypeptide(L)'
;MTNNLEISNLSLLLSSVLLIVALLIDYKEKLGLGNDIFIAGIRAVVQLFLIGYVLSYVLRVDNNFLTLAMVLFIVFNASYNAHTRSEGINRSFKISTTAIGVGTALSLLILVFSGVIDWSPSQIVPITGMIASNAMTAIGVTYRSLNSKFTDQRQQVLEKLALGANKKQASMSIVRESVKTGMAPS
;
A
#
# COMPACT_ATOMS: atom_id res chain seq x y z
N MET A 1 -18.64 -34.40 -1.19
CA MET A 1 -18.00 -33.13 -1.60
C MET A 1 -16.84 -32.86 -0.65
N THR A 2 -15.68 -33.42 -0.96
CA THR A 2 -14.42 -33.17 -0.24
C THR A 2 -13.43 -32.63 -1.27
N ASN A 3 -13.62 -31.35 -1.63
CA ASN A 3 -12.59 -30.63 -2.39
C ASN A 3 -11.49 -30.28 -1.38
N ASN A 4 -10.59 -31.24 -1.15
CA ASN A 4 -9.31 -30.91 -0.55
C ASN A 4 -8.63 -29.93 -1.52
N LEU A 5 -8.28 -28.74 -1.01
CA LEU A 5 -7.34 -27.82 -1.65
C LEU A 5 -5.94 -28.44 -1.60
N GLU A 6 -5.77 -29.64 -2.15
CA GLU A 6 -4.45 -30.22 -2.36
C GLU A 6 -3.82 -29.45 -3.51
N ILE A 7 -2.75 -28.73 -3.18
CA ILE A 7 -1.89 -28.09 -4.18
C ILE A 7 -1.41 -29.21 -5.10
N SER A 8 -1.99 -29.29 -6.31
CA SER A 8 -1.63 -30.31 -7.28
C SER A 8 -0.13 -30.20 -7.57
N ASN A 9 0.58 -31.32 -7.58
CA ASN A 9 2.00 -31.36 -7.95
C ASN A 9 2.26 -30.66 -9.29
N LEU A 10 1.27 -30.69 -10.19
CA LEU A 10 1.31 -29.96 -11.46
C LEU A 10 1.25 -28.44 -11.27
N SER A 11 0.41 -27.93 -10.37
CA SER A 11 0.36 -26.49 -10.05
C SER A 11 1.67 -26.02 -9.43
N LEU A 12 2.25 -26.83 -8.55
CA LEU A 12 3.55 -26.57 -7.94
C LEU A 12 4.66 -26.52 -9.00
N LEU A 13 4.68 -27.50 -9.92
CA LEU A 13 5.62 -27.55 -11.03
C LEU A 13 5.46 -26.37 -12.01
N LEU A 14 4.24 -26.00 -12.37
CA LEU A 14 3.99 -24.86 -13.26
C LEU A 14 4.40 -23.53 -12.60
N SER A 15 4.14 -23.36 -11.30
CA SER A 15 4.56 -22.18 -10.55
C SER A 15 6.08 -22.08 -10.40
N SER A 16 6.77 -23.20 -10.21
CA SER A 16 8.24 -23.22 -10.11
C SER A 16 8.91 -22.97 -11.46
N VAL A 17 8.34 -23.44 -12.58
CA VAL A 17 8.82 -23.09 -13.92
C VAL A 17 8.71 -21.58 -14.16
N LEU A 18 7.60 -20.93 -13.79
CA LEU A 18 7.45 -19.47 -13.89
C LEU A 18 8.53 -18.71 -13.08
N LEU A 19 8.85 -19.19 -11.87
CA LEU A 19 9.94 -18.65 -11.07
C LEU A 19 11.31 -18.81 -11.76
N ILE A 20 11.59 -19.98 -12.35
CA ILE A 20 12.83 -20.22 -13.09
C ILE A 20 12.96 -19.26 -14.27
N VAL A 21 11.88 -19.03 -15.01
CA VAL A 21 11.87 -18.06 -16.13
C VAL A 21 12.19 -16.65 -15.65
N ALA A 22 11.61 -16.20 -14.53
CA ALA A 22 11.90 -14.90 -13.95
C ALA A 22 13.38 -14.76 -13.53
N LEU A 23 13.95 -15.81 -12.92
CA LEU A 23 15.36 -15.85 -12.53
C LEU A 23 16.31 -15.86 -13.75
N LEU A 24 15.94 -16.54 -14.84
CA LEU A 24 16.70 -16.51 -16.09
C LEU A 24 16.72 -15.12 -16.73
N ILE A 25 15.59 -14.39 -16.69
CA ILE A 25 15.52 -13.00 -17.17
C ILE A 25 16.38 -12.09 -16.29
N ASP A 26 16.28 -12.20 -14.96
CA ASP A 26 17.11 -11.44 -14.01
C ASP A 26 18.61 -11.64 -14.27
N TYR A 27 19.02 -12.89 -14.47
CA TYR A 27 20.40 -13.24 -14.77
C TYR A 27 20.86 -12.74 -16.14
N LYS A 28 20.00 -12.85 -17.17
CA LYS A 28 20.31 -12.41 -18.53
C LYS A 28 20.45 -10.89 -18.62
N GLU A 29 19.56 -10.16 -17.97
CA GLU A 29 19.55 -8.69 -17.92
C GLU A 29 20.52 -8.13 -16.87
N LYS A 30 21.23 -9.00 -16.12
CA LYS A 30 22.25 -8.64 -15.11
C LYS A 30 21.76 -7.60 -14.11
N LEU A 31 20.51 -7.72 -13.68
CA LEU A 31 19.90 -6.72 -12.80
C LEU A 31 20.50 -6.73 -11.38
N GLY A 32 21.24 -7.81 -11.02
CA GLY A 32 21.92 -7.93 -9.74
C GLY A 32 20.95 -8.12 -8.56
N LEU A 33 19.68 -8.41 -8.84
CA LEU A 33 18.61 -8.45 -7.84
C LEU A 33 18.51 -9.83 -7.16
N GLY A 34 19.20 -10.87 -7.62
CA GLY A 34 19.04 -12.24 -7.11
C GLY A 34 19.08 -12.38 -5.59
N ASN A 35 20.07 -11.78 -4.92
CA ASN A 35 20.17 -11.83 -3.45
C ASN A 35 19.06 -11.02 -2.77
N ASP A 36 18.71 -9.85 -3.31
CA ASP A 36 17.65 -8.99 -2.76
C ASP A 36 16.27 -9.63 -2.93
N ILE A 37 16.01 -10.26 -4.07
CA ILE A 37 14.78 -11.03 -4.36
C ILE A 37 14.69 -12.23 -3.42
N PHE A 38 15.78 -12.97 -3.22
CA PHE A 38 15.78 -14.13 -2.33
C PHE A 38 15.51 -13.74 -0.88
N ILE A 39 16.20 -12.71 -0.37
CA ILE A 39 15.99 -12.20 0.99
C ILE A 39 14.58 -11.60 1.15
N ALA A 40 14.09 -10.87 0.15
CA ALA A 40 12.73 -10.34 0.15
C ALA A 40 11.68 -11.46 0.14
N GLY A 41 11.91 -12.52 -0.64
CA GLY A 41 11.05 -13.71 -0.71
C GLY A 41 10.96 -14.42 0.63
N ILE A 42 12.09 -14.76 1.25
CA ILE A 42 12.10 -15.40 2.58
C ILE A 42 11.39 -14.51 3.61
N ARG A 43 11.71 -13.22 3.63
CA ARG A 43 11.08 -12.26 4.55
C ARG A 43 9.56 -12.21 4.36
N ALA A 44 9.08 -12.20 3.13
CA ALA A 44 7.66 -12.18 2.81
C ALA A 44 6.96 -13.47 3.26
N VAL A 45 7.58 -14.64 3.07
CA VAL A 45 7.04 -15.92 3.54
C VAL A 45 6.92 -15.92 5.07
N VAL A 46 7.99 -15.54 5.77
CA VAL A 46 7.98 -15.47 7.25
C VAL A 46 6.93 -14.46 7.72
N GLN A 47 6.87 -13.29 7.10
CA GLN A 47 5.90 -12.26 7.44
C GLN A 47 4.45 -12.75 7.24
N LEU A 48 4.15 -13.39 6.11
CA LEU A 48 2.81 -13.87 5.81
C LEU A 48 2.38 -14.98 6.77
N PHE A 49 3.30 -15.88 7.14
CA PHE A 49 3.04 -16.91 8.13
C PHE A 49 2.72 -16.32 9.51
N LEU A 50 3.51 -15.34 9.97
CA LEU A 50 3.28 -14.65 11.24
C LEU A 50 1.95 -13.90 11.25
N ILE A 51 1.66 -13.14 10.19
CA ILE A 51 0.39 -12.41 10.05
C ILE A 51 -0.79 -13.40 10.03
N GLY A 52 -0.67 -14.51 9.32
CA GLY A 52 -1.69 -15.56 9.27
C GLY A 52 -1.98 -16.15 10.64
N TYR A 53 -0.94 -16.39 11.46
CA TYR A 53 -1.09 -16.87 12.83
C TYR A 53 -1.81 -15.84 13.72
N VAL A 54 -1.37 -14.58 13.69
CA VAL A 54 -1.99 -13.49 14.45
C VAL A 54 -3.46 -13.32 14.05
N LEU A 55 -3.75 -13.34 12.74
CA LEU A 55 -5.10 -13.23 12.23
C LEU A 55 -5.97 -14.40 12.71
N SER A 56 -5.48 -15.64 12.62
CA SER A 56 -6.21 -16.82 13.10
C SER A 56 -6.58 -16.71 14.58
N TYR A 57 -5.68 -16.18 15.41
CA TYR A 57 -5.96 -15.92 16.82
C TYR A 57 -7.04 -14.84 17.00
N VAL A 58 -6.93 -13.72 16.27
CA VAL A 58 -7.90 -12.62 16.31
C VAL A 58 -9.30 -13.08 15.94
N LEU A 59 -9.42 -13.91 14.90
CA LEU A 59 -10.69 -14.47 14.46
C LEU A 59 -11.34 -15.39 15.51
N ARG A 60 -10.54 -16.08 16.35
CA ARG A 60 -11.05 -16.97 17.40
C ARG A 60 -11.55 -16.24 18.65
N VAL A 61 -10.90 -15.13 18.99
CA VAL A 61 -11.23 -14.35 20.20
C VAL A 61 -12.50 -13.53 20.01
N ASP A 62 -12.85 -13.19 18.76
CA ASP A 62 -14.08 -12.49 18.36
C ASP A 62 -14.45 -11.30 19.25
N ASN A 63 -13.46 -10.42 19.49
CA ASN A 63 -13.60 -9.29 20.39
C ASN A 63 -13.49 -7.96 19.63
N ASN A 64 -14.50 -7.10 19.79
CA ASN A 64 -14.55 -5.78 19.15
C ASN A 64 -13.33 -4.90 19.44
N PHE A 65 -12.78 -4.96 20.65
CA PHE A 65 -11.59 -4.19 21.03
C PHE A 65 -10.36 -4.67 20.27
N LEU A 66 -10.20 -5.98 20.11
CA LEU A 66 -9.09 -6.59 19.38
C LEU A 66 -9.18 -6.29 17.88
N THR A 67 -10.40 -6.33 17.32
CA THR A 67 -10.68 -5.92 15.93
C THR A 67 -10.32 -4.45 15.70
N LEU A 68 -10.73 -3.56 16.61
CA LEU A 68 -10.40 -2.14 16.50
C LEU A 68 -8.89 -1.91 16.61
N ALA A 69 -8.21 -2.58 17.54
CA ALA A 69 -6.76 -2.51 17.66
C ALA A 69 -6.05 -2.97 16.38
N MET A 70 -6.54 -4.04 15.75
CA MET A 70 -6.06 -4.50 14.44
C MET A 70 -6.26 -3.46 13.34
N VAL A 71 -7.43 -2.83 13.28
CA VAL A 71 -7.71 -1.76 12.30
C VAL A 71 -6.72 -0.61 12.47
N LEU A 72 -6.50 -0.16 13.71
CA LEU A 72 -5.54 0.89 14.01
C LEU A 72 -4.11 0.49 13.63
N PHE A 73 -3.72 -0.75 13.91
CA PHE A 73 -2.42 -1.29 13.55
C PHE A 73 -2.20 -1.33 12.03
N ILE A 74 -3.22 -1.72 11.26
CA ILE A 74 -3.19 -1.73 9.80
C ILE A 74 -3.03 -0.31 9.26
N VAL A 75 -3.87 0.63 9.73
CA VAL A 75 -3.81 2.04 9.30
C VAL A 75 -2.45 2.64 9.64
N PHE A 76 -1.90 2.37 10.83
CA PHE A 76 -0.58 2.82 11.22
C PHE A 76 0.51 2.28 10.29
N ASN A 77 0.53 0.97 10.04
CA ASN A 77 1.51 0.35 9.15
C ASN A 77 1.40 0.87 7.72
N ALA A 78 0.19 0.97 7.18
CA ALA A 78 -0.06 1.51 5.85
C ALA A 78 0.44 2.97 5.74
N SER A 79 0.20 3.78 6.77
CA SER A 79 0.63 5.18 6.82
C SER A 79 2.14 5.33 6.95
N TYR A 80 2.78 4.45 7.73
CA TYR A 80 4.23 4.41 7.84
C TYR A 80 4.89 4.02 6.51
N ASN A 81 4.36 3.00 5.83
CA ASN A 81 4.84 2.57 4.51
C ASN A 81 4.57 3.61 3.42
N ALA A 82 3.47 4.37 3.49
CA ALA A 82 3.25 5.51 2.60
C ALA A 82 4.25 6.65 2.88
N HIS A 83 4.54 6.92 4.16
CA HIS A 83 5.48 7.93 4.59
C HIS A 83 6.92 7.66 4.11
N THR A 84 7.40 6.41 4.16
CA THR A 84 8.75 6.09 3.67
C THR A 84 8.93 6.39 2.19
N ARG A 85 7.85 6.40 1.40
CA ARG A 85 7.84 6.78 -0.02
C ARG A 85 7.83 8.31 -0.26
N SER A 86 7.76 9.11 0.79
CA SER A 86 7.62 10.57 0.70
C SER A 86 8.91 11.36 0.55
N GLU A 87 10.07 10.72 0.79
CA GLU A 87 11.43 11.24 0.52
C GLU A 87 11.58 12.76 0.68
N GLY A 88 11.40 13.29 1.91
CA GLY A 88 11.65 14.70 2.21
C GLY A 88 10.42 15.61 2.31
N ILE A 89 9.20 15.10 2.08
CA ILE A 89 7.97 15.88 2.35
C ILE A 89 7.75 15.99 3.86
N ASN A 90 7.73 17.22 4.38
CA ASN A 90 7.54 17.46 5.80
C ASN A 90 6.14 17.01 6.26
N ARG A 91 6.07 16.41 7.46
CA ARG A 91 4.82 15.91 8.08
C ARG A 91 4.07 14.85 7.26
N SER A 92 4.71 14.21 6.28
CA SER A 92 4.06 13.21 5.42
C SER A 92 3.44 12.06 6.21
N PHE A 93 4.04 11.60 7.31
CA PHE A 93 3.40 10.58 8.18
C PHE A 93 2.04 11.03 8.74
N LYS A 94 1.92 12.28 9.20
CA LYS A 94 0.64 12.83 9.70
C LYS A 94 -0.38 12.97 8.57
N ILE A 95 0.07 13.40 7.39
CA ILE A 95 -0.78 13.53 6.20
C ILE A 95 -1.29 12.14 5.77
N SER A 96 -0.40 11.16 5.64
CA SER A 96 -0.76 9.78 5.29
C SER A 96 -1.69 9.16 6.33
N THR A 97 -1.41 9.32 7.62
CA THR A 97 -2.25 8.78 8.71
C THR A 97 -3.64 9.38 8.69
N THR A 98 -3.75 10.70 8.48
CA THR A 98 -5.05 11.37 8.41
C THR A 98 -5.82 10.93 7.16
N ALA A 99 -5.15 10.87 6.00
CA ALA A 99 -5.79 10.50 4.74
C ALA A 99 -6.27 9.04 4.74
N ILE A 100 -5.40 8.10 5.12
CA ILE A 100 -5.73 6.67 5.20
C ILE A 100 -6.73 6.43 6.32
N GLY A 101 -6.51 7.00 7.51
CA GLY A 101 -7.41 6.82 8.65
C GLY A 101 -8.83 7.32 8.37
N VAL A 102 -8.98 8.54 7.84
CA VAL A 102 -10.30 9.09 7.48
C VAL A 102 -10.93 8.30 6.33
N GLY A 103 -10.17 7.96 5.29
CA GLY A 103 -10.68 7.20 4.14
C GLY A 103 -11.16 5.81 4.55
N THR A 104 -10.36 5.09 5.34
CA THR A 104 -10.71 3.76 5.86
C THR A 104 -11.89 3.83 6.83
N ALA A 105 -11.89 4.77 7.78
CA ALA A 105 -12.99 4.92 8.73
C ALA A 105 -14.31 5.25 8.02
N LEU A 106 -14.31 6.19 7.08
CA LEU A 106 -15.50 6.55 6.31
C LEU A 106 -16.02 5.37 5.49
N SER A 107 -15.12 4.64 4.81
CA SER A 107 -15.49 3.48 4.00
C SER A 107 -16.10 2.37 4.84
N LEU A 108 -15.48 2.02 5.98
CA LEU A 108 -16.00 1.00 6.88
C LEU A 108 -17.34 1.43 7.49
N LEU A 109 -17.48 2.70 7.89
CA LEU A 109 -18.71 3.24 8.43
C LEU A 109 -19.85 3.07 7.42
N ILE A 110 -19.64 3.46 6.17
CA ILE A 110 -20.64 3.29 5.11
C ILE A 110 -20.99 1.82 4.91
N LEU A 111 -20.01 0.92 4.86
CA LEU A 111 -20.25 -0.52 4.63
C LEU A 111 -21.02 -1.18 5.78
N VAL A 112 -20.73 -0.81 7.02
CA VAL A 112 -21.41 -1.35 8.22
C VAL A 112 -22.83 -0.78 8.32
N PHE A 113 -23.01 0.54 8.18
CA PHE A 113 -24.32 1.16 8.29
C PHE A 113 -25.26 0.83 7.12
N SER A 114 -24.72 0.48 5.95
CA SER A 114 -25.52 -0.03 4.83
C SER A 114 -25.94 -1.49 5.00
N GLY A 115 -25.44 -2.19 6.03
CA GLY A 115 -25.73 -3.61 6.26
C GLY A 115 -25.06 -4.55 5.27
N VAL A 116 -24.10 -4.06 4.48
CA VAL A 116 -23.34 -4.91 3.53
C VAL A 116 -22.37 -5.82 4.27
N ILE A 117 -21.83 -5.36 5.40
CA ILE A 117 -20.91 -6.11 6.25
C ILE A 117 -21.32 -6.01 7.71
N ASP A 118 -21.10 -7.09 8.44
CA ASP A 118 -21.24 -7.14 9.89
C ASP A 118 -19.94 -6.71 10.57
N TRP A 119 -20.04 -6.22 11.81
CA TRP A 119 -18.88 -5.93 12.65
C TRP A 119 -18.25 -7.22 13.20
N SER A 120 -17.79 -8.09 12.30
CA SER A 120 -17.03 -9.30 12.61
C SER A 120 -15.55 -9.11 12.24
N PRO A 121 -14.60 -9.58 13.07
CA PRO A 121 -13.17 -9.56 12.73
C PRO A 121 -12.88 -10.21 11.36
N SER A 122 -13.65 -11.22 10.97
CA SER A 122 -13.51 -11.94 9.69
C SER A 122 -13.76 -11.08 8.45
N GLN A 123 -14.57 -10.03 8.56
CA GLN A 123 -14.91 -9.12 7.46
C GLN A 123 -14.15 -7.80 7.59
N ILE A 124 -14.15 -7.20 8.79
CA ILE A 124 -13.56 -5.88 9.02
C ILE A 124 -12.05 -5.89 8.77
N VAL A 125 -11.32 -6.90 9.25
CA VAL A 125 -9.85 -6.92 9.15
C VAL A 125 -9.38 -7.02 7.68
N PRO A 126 -9.88 -7.97 6.86
CA PRO A 126 -9.51 -8.03 5.45
C PRO A 126 -9.91 -6.78 4.66
N ILE A 127 -11.12 -6.26 4.88
CA ILE A 127 -11.62 -5.06 4.17
C ILE A 127 -10.77 -3.84 4.52
N THR A 128 -10.44 -3.66 5.80
CA THR A 128 -9.51 -2.62 6.25
C THR A 128 -8.17 -2.75 5.54
N GLY A 129 -7.62 -3.98 5.48
CA GLY A 129 -6.38 -4.26 4.78
C GLY A 129 -6.41 -3.85 3.31
N MET A 130 -7.48 -4.19 2.59
CA MET A 130 -7.66 -3.81 1.18
C MET A 130 -7.74 -2.29 1.01
N ILE A 131 -8.58 -1.60 1.80
CA ILE A 131 -8.75 -0.15 1.69
C ILE A 131 -7.43 0.58 2.03
N ALA A 132 -6.80 0.22 3.15
CA ALA A 132 -5.57 0.84 3.60
C ALA A 132 -4.40 0.60 2.63
N SER A 133 -4.30 -0.60 2.05
CA SER A 133 -3.27 -0.94 1.04
C SER A 133 -3.43 -0.12 -0.25
N ASN A 134 -4.66 0.02 -0.75
CA ASN A 134 -4.93 0.83 -1.94
C ASN A 134 -4.61 2.30 -1.70
N ALA A 135 -5.04 2.84 -0.56
CA ALA A 135 -4.73 4.21 -0.17
C ALA A 135 -3.22 4.44 0.01
N MET A 136 -2.50 3.51 0.65
CA MET A 136 -1.04 3.54 0.79
C MET A 136 -0.33 3.58 -0.56
N THR A 137 -0.78 2.78 -1.53
CA THR A 137 -0.20 2.74 -2.87
C THR A 137 -0.45 4.04 -3.63
N ALA A 138 -1.69 4.53 -3.65
CA ALA A 138 -2.05 5.79 -4.30
C ALA A 138 -1.27 6.99 -3.73
N ILE A 139 -1.17 7.08 -2.40
CA ILE A 139 -0.39 8.13 -1.71
C ILE A 139 1.10 8.00 -2.04
N GLY A 140 1.65 6.79 -2.00
CA GLY A 140 3.06 6.55 -2.32
C GLY A 140 3.43 6.96 -3.74
N VAL A 141 2.59 6.64 -4.73
CA VAL A 141 2.76 7.07 -6.13
C VAL A 141 2.63 8.59 -6.24
N THR A 142 1.66 9.19 -5.55
CA THR A 142 1.47 10.65 -5.52
C THR A 142 2.72 11.34 -4.97
N TYR A 143 3.29 10.86 -3.88
CA TYR A 143 4.49 11.43 -3.28
C TYR A 143 5.71 11.34 -4.19
N ARG A 144 5.95 10.18 -4.81
CA ARG A 144 7.05 10.02 -5.78
C ARG A 144 6.88 10.97 -6.96
N SER A 145 5.66 11.08 -7.49
CA SER A 145 5.33 12.01 -8.57
C SER A 145 5.55 13.47 -8.15
N LEU A 146 5.16 13.85 -6.93
CA LEU A 146 5.41 15.20 -6.39
C LEU A 146 6.91 15.49 -6.34
N ASN A 147 7.70 14.61 -5.73
CA ASN A 147 9.15 14.83 -5.60
C ASN A 147 9.85 14.91 -6.95
N SER A 148 9.54 14.00 -7.88
CA SER A 148 10.08 14.04 -9.24
C SER A 148 9.71 15.36 -9.92
N LYS A 149 8.43 15.72 -9.98
CA LYS A 149 7.98 16.91 -10.69
C LYS A 149 8.48 18.21 -10.08
N PHE A 150 8.58 18.31 -8.75
CA PHE A 150 9.18 19.49 -8.12
C PHE A 150 10.68 19.60 -8.38
N THR A 151 11.37 18.48 -8.55
CA THR A 151 12.78 18.45 -8.95
C THR A 151 12.92 18.88 -10.41
N ASP A 152 12.14 18.27 -11.31
CA ASP A 152 12.22 18.50 -12.76
C ASP A 152 11.75 19.91 -13.16
N GLN A 153 10.69 20.41 -12.53
CA GLN A 153 10.08 21.71 -12.85
C GLN A 153 10.52 22.83 -11.90
N ARG A 154 11.61 22.63 -11.15
CA ARG A 154 12.11 23.59 -10.14
C ARG A 154 12.26 25.00 -10.72
N GLN A 155 12.85 25.11 -11.90
CA GLN A 155 13.07 26.39 -12.58
C GLN A 155 11.75 27.12 -12.86
N GLN A 156 10.75 26.43 -13.41
CA GLN A 156 9.43 27.01 -13.72
C GLN A 156 8.70 27.47 -12.46
N VAL A 157 8.85 26.75 -11.35
CA VAL A 157 8.28 27.15 -10.05
C VAL A 157 8.93 28.45 -9.56
N LEU A 158 10.26 28.55 -9.64
CA LEU A 158 11.00 29.75 -9.22
C LEU A 158 10.67 30.96 -10.11
N GLU A 159 10.54 30.77 -11.41
CA GLU A 159 10.13 31.83 -12.34
C GLU A 159 8.74 32.38 -12.00
N LYS A 160 7.76 31.50 -11.74
CA LYS A 160 6.42 31.93 -11.29
C LYS A 160 6.49 32.73 -9.98
N LEU A 161 7.29 32.27 -9.02
CA LEU A 161 7.48 32.98 -7.75
C LEU A 161 8.15 34.35 -7.96
N ALA A 162 9.15 34.44 -8.83
CA ALA A 162 9.85 35.69 -9.17
C ALA A 162 8.93 36.71 -9.86
N LEU A 163 7.97 36.23 -10.66
CA LEU A 163 6.91 37.05 -11.27
C LEU A 163 5.78 37.42 -10.29
N GLY A 164 5.91 37.11 -9.00
CA GLY A 164 4.96 37.47 -7.96
C GLY A 164 3.82 36.47 -7.73
N ALA A 165 3.86 35.27 -8.34
CA ALA A 165 2.89 34.23 -8.04
C ALA A 165 3.07 33.73 -6.59
N ASN A 166 1.97 33.38 -5.93
CA ASN A 166 2.04 32.76 -4.61
C ASN A 166 2.38 31.25 -4.69
N LYS A 167 2.73 30.63 -3.55
CA LYS A 167 3.11 29.21 -3.46
C LYS A 167 2.07 28.28 -4.11
N LYS A 168 0.78 28.52 -3.88
CA LYS A 168 -0.32 27.70 -4.41
C LYS A 168 -0.39 27.80 -5.94
N GLN A 169 -0.27 29.01 -6.50
CA GLN A 169 -0.27 29.24 -7.95
C GLN A 169 0.95 28.60 -8.62
N ALA A 170 2.13 28.75 -8.01
CA ALA A 170 3.37 28.20 -8.53
C ALA A 170 3.36 26.66 -8.56
N SER A 171 2.76 26.01 -7.55
CA SER A 171 2.72 24.54 -7.41
C SER A 171 1.49 23.85 -8.00
N MET A 172 0.42 24.57 -8.35
CA MET A 172 -0.88 23.96 -8.67
C MET A 172 -0.82 22.93 -9.80
N SER A 173 -0.05 23.21 -10.86
CA SER A 173 0.10 22.29 -12.00
C SER A 173 0.73 20.97 -11.57
N ILE A 174 1.81 21.04 -10.79
CA ILE A 174 2.53 19.88 -10.25
C ILE A 174 1.59 19.07 -9.35
N VAL A 175 0.94 19.72 -8.38
CA VAL A 175 0.03 19.04 -7.43
C VAL A 175 -1.10 18.33 -8.17
N ARG A 176 -1.75 19.00 -9.13
CA ARG A 176 -2.85 18.42 -9.90
C ARG A 176 -2.40 17.20 -10.69
N GLU A 177 -1.23 17.26 -11.33
CA GLU A 177 -0.72 16.17 -12.13
C GLU A 177 -0.28 14.98 -11.25
N SER A 178 0.38 15.23 -10.13
CA SER A 178 0.78 14.18 -9.20
C SER A 178 -0.41 13.46 -8.58
N VAL A 179 -1.48 14.18 -8.24
CA VAL A 179 -2.74 13.57 -7.78
C VAL A 179 -3.35 12.70 -8.88
N LYS A 180 -3.38 13.18 -10.14
CA LYS A 180 -3.84 12.36 -11.27
C LYS A 180 -3.00 11.09 -11.45
N THR A 181 -1.68 11.17 -11.30
CA THR A 181 -0.79 10.00 -11.36
C THR A 181 -1.12 9.00 -10.27
N GLY A 182 -1.35 9.45 -9.02
CA GLY A 182 -1.69 8.56 -7.92
C GLY A 182 -3.09 7.96 -7.99
N MET A 183 -4.01 8.61 -8.71
CA MET A 183 -5.37 8.12 -8.95
C MET A 183 -5.48 7.27 -10.23
N ALA A 184 -4.41 7.19 -11.03
CA ALA A 184 -4.41 6.30 -12.18
C ALA A 184 -4.54 4.85 -11.71
N PRO A 185 -5.33 4.01 -12.41
CA PRO A 185 -5.44 2.60 -12.06
C PRO A 185 -4.04 1.97 -12.10
N SER A 186 -3.70 1.25 -11.02
CA SER A 186 -2.44 0.53 -10.84
C SER A 186 -2.50 -0.85 -11.49
#